data_AF-A0A9P8IXE2-F1
#
_entry.id   AF-A0A9P8IXE2-F1
#
_cell.length_a   1.000
_cell.length_b   1.000
_cell.length_c   1.000
_cell.angle_alpha   90.00
_cell.angle_beta   90.00
_cell.angle_gamma   90.00
#
_symmetry.space_group_name_H-M   'P 1'
#
loop_
_entity.id
_entity.type
_entity.pdbx_description
1 polymer ?
#
loop_
_entity_poly.entity_id
_entity_poly.type
_entity_poly.pdbx_seq_one_letter_code
_entity_poly.pdbx_strand_id
1 'polypeptide(L)'
;MQLAFDIASKEIGIPDLLDVDDVCDVAKPDERSLMTYIAYWFHAFSAMERVENAGRRVEKFVSNMQGAWEMQNSFERRMRELLRQIAEQQKQWKDATFEGSYADAKMQSSEFTGYKRNQKRKWVAEKSDLVGLLGNIKTKLSTYRLRPYEPPPELSLAALDSAWAGLMQAEKERSRIINETIRDIKNALRRNFADKANDFALALHTLSVSISGLEGEVEDQREHITKISESVPPLDEYLTIIGRLDEQCEEANIEENDFTTYTYDELVYELGLVKSSVQKKLAFLENQMVARSMTNLTPIQLEEFESVFRHFDRGGSNSLQELEFSAALASLGLVYDEDEMHERFLEVSNGPGGTVSFEQFIRFMVEVTEDQYTAEQVFESFREVADGKPYVTELDLRHSLIPDELIEDLVRTMPQHNGPDLQEDRDLEKYDYITFMQKYMGAAPNANGE
;
A
#
# COMPACT_ATOMS: atom_id res chain seq x y z
N MET A 1 67.64 51.91 73.64
CA MET A 1 68.37 50.73 73.13
C MET A 1 67.94 49.45 73.84
N GLN A 2 67.70 49.47 75.15
CA GLN A 2 67.25 48.31 75.95
C GLN A 2 66.11 47.50 75.33
N LEU A 3 65.03 48.16 74.89
CA LEU A 3 63.90 47.47 74.24
C LEU A 3 64.31 46.64 73.01
N ALA A 4 65.32 47.09 72.25
CA ALA A 4 65.79 46.37 71.08
C ALA A 4 66.58 45.10 71.45
N PHE A 5 67.37 45.14 72.53
CA PHE A 5 68.06 43.96 73.08
C PHE A 5 67.06 42.97 73.69
N ASP A 6 66.11 43.47 74.49
CA ASP A 6 65.05 42.64 75.09
C ASP A 6 64.21 41.89 74.02
N ILE A 7 63.88 42.56 72.91
CA ILE A 7 63.17 41.92 71.78
C ILE A 7 64.08 40.91 71.07
N ALA A 8 65.35 41.24 70.85
CA ALA A 8 66.32 40.33 70.22
C ALA A 8 66.48 39.03 71.02
N SER A 9 66.55 39.15 72.34
CA SER A 9 66.71 38.02 73.28
C SER A 9 65.44 37.19 73.40
N LYS A 10 64.27 37.83 73.57
CA LYS A 10 63.00 37.13 73.80
C LYS A 10 62.35 36.55 72.55
N GLU A 11 62.34 37.31 71.44
CA GLU A 11 61.58 36.93 70.24
C GLU A 11 62.45 36.30 69.15
N ILE A 12 63.74 36.64 69.10
CA ILE A 12 64.67 36.20 68.05
C ILE A 12 65.72 35.20 68.62
N GLY A 13 65.92 35.18 69.94
CA GLY A 13 66.84 34.28 70.63
C GLY A 13 68.31 34.68 70.53
N ILE A 14 68.61 35.96 70.28
CA ILE A 14 69.97 36.50 70.26
C ILE A 14 70.41 36.79 71.70
N PRO A 15 71.52 36.19 72.20
CA PRO A 15 71.95 36.42 73.57
C PRO A 15 72.33 37.88 73.85
N ASP A 16 72.00 38.38 75.05
CA ASP A 16 72.35 39.71 75.51
C ASP A 16 73.86 39.78 75.84
N LEU A 17 74.67 40.12 74.82
CA LEU A 17 76.13 40.14 74.89
C LEU A 17 76.72 41.54 75.07
N LEU A 18 75.88 42.58 75.03
CA LEU A 18 76.29 43.98 75.16
C LEU A 18 75.39 44.67 76.18
N ASP A 19 76.00 45.40 77.09
CA ASP A 19 75.27 46.31 77.98
C ASP A 19 74.90 47.59 77.21
N VAL A 20 73.70 48.13 77.46
CA VAL A 20 73.19 49.32 76.76
C VAL A 20 74.07 50.55 77.00
N ASP A 21 74.59 50.68 78.22
CA ASP A 21 75.42 51.81 78.63
C ASP A 21 76.77 51.80 77.88
N ASP A 22 77.33 50.62 77.60
CA ASP A 22 78.60 50.44 76.86
C ASP A 22 78.50 50.80 75.37
N VAL A 23 77.28 50.85 74.82
CA VAL A 23 77.03 51.19 73.43
C VAL A 23 76.51 52.64 73.27
N CYS A 24 75.73 53.14 74.24
CA CYS A 24 75.11 54.47 74.18
C CYS A 24 75.96 55.59 74.82
N ASP A 25 76.66 55.31 75.92
CA ASP A 25 77.33 56.36 76.71
C ASP A 25 78.82 56.53 76.37
N VAL A 26 79.37 55.64 75.53
CA VAL A 26 80.77 55.67 75.08
C VAL A 26 80.87 56.33 73.70
N ALA A 27 81.70 57.36 73.58
CA ALA A 27 81.87 58.13 72.33
C ALA A 27 82.39 57.28 71.13
N LYS A 28 83.08 56.17 71.40
CA LYS A 28 83.50 55.19 70.39
C LYS A 28 83.43 53.75 70.96
N PRO A 29 82.30 53.04 70.77
CA PRO A 29 82.12 51.68 71.29
C PRO A 29 83.05 50.66 70.60
N ASP A 30 83.29 49.53 71.26
CA ASP A 30 84.20 48.49 70.75
C ASP A 30 83.67 47.84 69.47
N GLU A 31 84.39 48.06 68.37
CA GLU A 31 84.03 47.58 67.04
C GLU A 31 83.97 46.04 67.00
N ARG A 32 84.81 45.32 67.76
CA ARG A 32 84.81 43.85 67.77
C ARG A 32 83.57 43.27 68.48
N SER A 33 83.18 43.86 69.60
CA SER A 33 82.00 43.46 70.37
C SER A 33 80.71 43.76 69.58
N LEU A 34 80.63 44.94 68.95
CA LEU A 34 79.53 45.29 68.05
C LEU A 34 79.45 44.37 66.83
N MET A 35 80.58 44.08 66.18
CA MET A 35 80.62 43.15 65.04
C MET A 35 80.19 41.74 65.43
N THR A 36 80.56 41.28 66.62
CA THR A 36 80.14 39.98 67.14
C THR A 36 78.63 39.95 67.34
N TYR A 37 78.04 40.98 67.95
CA TYR A 37 76.59 41.07 68.14
C TYR A 37 75.82 41.19 66.81
N ILE A 38 76.30 42.00 65.86
CA ILE A 38 75.74 42.10 64.51
C ILE A 38 75.83 40.76 63.76
N ALA A 39 76.88 39.97 63.98
CA ALA A 39 76.98 38.62 63.40
C ALA A 39 75.89 37.68 63.94
N TYR A 40 75.51 37.77 65.23
CA TYR A 40 74.37 37.01 65.76
C TYR A 40 73.05 37.41 65.09
N TRP A 41 72.83 38.70 64.84
CA TRP A 41 71.68 39.18 64.06
C TRP A 41 71.67 38.64 62.63
N PHE A 42 72.82 38.67 61.96
CA PHE A 42 72.95 38.11 60.60
C PHE A 42 72.65 36.60 60.59
N HIS A 43 73.17 35.84 61.55
CA HIS A 43 72.91 34.40 61.66
C HIS A 43 71.43 34.11 61.96
N ALA A 44 70.80 34.87 62.84
CA ALA A 44 69.38 34.71 63.18
C ALA A 44 68.47 35.00 61.98
N PHE A 45 68.66 36.15 61.32
CA PHE A 45 67.88 36.48 60.12
C PHE A 45 68.16 35.55 58.94
N SER A 46 69.42 35.11 58.75
CA SER A 46 69.75 34.10 57.73
C SER A 46 69.10 32.74 58.03
N ALA A 47 68.96 32.37 59.30
CA ALA A 47 68.21 31.17 59.69
C ALA A 47 66.71 31.32 59.39
N MET A 48 66.11 32.46 59.72
CA MET A 48 64.71 32.78 59.40
C MET A 48 64.46 32.77 57.89
N GLU A 49 65.33 33.38 57.09
CA GLU A 49 65.23 33.38 55.62
C GLU A 49 65.35 31.96 55.03
N ARG A 50 66.23 31.11 55.59
CA ARG A 50 66.31 29.70 55.18
C ARG A 50 65.00 28.95 55.45
N VAL A 51 64.37 29.20 56.60
CA VAL A 51 63.06 28.60 56.95
C VAL A 51 61.97 29.12 56.01
N GLU A 52 61.92 30.41 55.74
CA GLU A 52 60.94 30.99 54.80
C GLU A 52 61.11 30.41 53.38
N ASN A 53 62.34 30.34 52.88
CA ASN A 53 62.65 29.75 51.59
C ASN A 53 62.31 28.25 51.54
N ALA A 54 62.45 27.52 52.66
CA ALA A 54 61.98 26.14 52.76
C ALA A 54 60.45 26.06 52.72
N GLY A 55 59.75 26.94 53.43
CA GLY A 55 58.29 27.06 53.40
C GLY A 55 57.76 27.28 51.97
N ARG A 56 58.34 28.23 51.23
CA ARG A 56 57.98 28.50 49.82
C ARG A 56 58.21 27.28 48.91
N ARG A 57 59.23 26.45 49.17
CA ARG A 57 59.47 25.21 48.42
C ARG A 57 58.41 24.16 48.72
N VAL A 58 58.02 24.00 49.99
CA VAL A 58 56.96 23.08 50.42
C VAL A 58 55.61 23.50 49.81
N GLU A 59 55.28 24.79 49.86
CA GLU A 59 54.05 25.33 49.27
C GLU A 59 53.96 25.01 47.77
N LYS A 60 55.03 25.30 47.01
CA LYS A 60 55.10 24.96 45.57
C LYS A 60 54.99 23.46 45.33
N PHE A 61 55.59 22.64 46.18
CA PHE A 61 55.48 21.19 46.07
C PHE A 61 54.03 20.71 46.28
N VAL A 62 53.37 21.18 47.34
CA VAL A 62 51.98 20.81 47.67
C VAL A 62 51.04 21.22 46.54
N SER A 63 51.15 22.45 46.02
CA SER A 63 50.33 22.92 44.90
C SER A 63 50.52 22.05 43.64
N ASN A 64 51.76 21.70 43.30
CA ASN A 64 52.04 20.82 42.16
C ASN A 64 51.49 19.40 42.36
N MET A 65 51.53 18.89 43.58
CA MET A 65 50.98 17.57 43.94
C MET A 65 49.46 17.55 43.90
N GLN A 66 48.81 18.60 44.39
CA GLN A 66 47.36 18.75 44.26
C GLN A 66 46.95 18.72 42.79
N GLY A 67 47.61 19.50 41.93
CA GLY A 67 47.31 19.48 40.50
C GLY A 67 47.63 18.14 39.81
N ALA A 68 48.61 17.37 40.29
CA ALA A 68 48.86 16.01 39.78
C ALA A 68 47.77 15.02 40.21
N TRP A 69 47.31 15.12 41.46
CA TRP A 69 46.25 14.30 42.02
C TRP A 69 44.89 14.57 41.35
N GLU A 70 44.56 15.83 41.08
CA GLU A 70 43.35 16.21 40.34
C GLU A 70 43.33 15.61 38.92
N MET A 71 44.48 15.63 38.23
CA MET A 71 44.60 15.00 36.91
C MET A 71 44.44 13.47 36.97
N GLN A 72 45.02 12.81 37.98
CA GLN A 72 44.86 11.36 38.18
C GLN A 72 43.39 11.00 38.43
N ASN A 73 42.72 11.70 39.34
CA ASN A 73 41.31 11.43 39.66
C ASN A 73 40.39 11.71 38.45
N SER A 74 40.68 12.77 37.69
CA SER A 74 39.99 13.07 36.43
C SER A 74 40.19 11.95 35.40
N PHE A 75 41.42 11.46 35.24
CA PHE A 75 41.73 10.33 34.37
C PHE A 75 40.96 9.07 34.76
N GLU A 76 40.98 8.68 36.04
CA GLU A 76 40.29 7.47 36.50
C GLU A 76 38.78 7.56 36.31
N ARG A 77 38.18 8.70 36.64
CA ARG A 77 36.74 8.91 36.47
C ARG A 77 36.33 8.83 35.00
N ARG A 78 37.05 9.51 34.12
CA ARG A 78 36.77 9.53 32.68
C ARG A 78 37.01 8.16 32.03
N MET A 79 38.09 7.47 32.41
CA MET A 79 38.39 6.11 31.95
C MET A 79 37.30 5.11 32.37
N ARG A 80 36.87 5.13 33.65
CA ARG A 80 35.76 4.28 34.13
C ARG A 80 34.48 4.51 33.33
N GLU A 81 34.14 5.77 33.09
CA GLU A 81 32.92 6.11 32.37
C GLU A 81 32.97 5.66 30.91
N LEU A 82 34.11 5.84 30.23
CA LEU A 82 34.29 5.36 28.86
C LEU A 82 34.18 3.83 28.76
N LEU A 83 34.87 3.10 29.65
CA LEU A 83 34.81 1.63 29.70
C LEU A 83 33.39 1.13 29.97
N ARG A 84 32.67 1.78 30.89
CA ARG A 84 31.27 1.47 31.21
C ARG A 84 30.37 1.66 29.98
N GLN A 85 30.50 2.78 29.29
CA GLN A 85 29.71 3.08 28.09
C GLN A 85 29.99 2.08 26.96
N ILE A 86 31.26 1.69 26.76
CA ILE A 86 31.63 0.67 25.78
C ILE A 86 30.97 -0.67 26.11
N ALA A 87 31.08 -1.13 27.37
CA ALA A 87 30.51 -2.40 27.80
C ALA A 87 28.97 -2.43 27.65
N GLU A 88 28.29 -1.35 28.04
CA GLU A 88 26.83 -1.23 27.91
C GLU A 88 26.39 -1.29 26.44
N GLN A 89 27.10 -0.60 25.55
CA GLN A 89 26.79 -0.62 24.12
C GLN A 89 26.97 -2.01 23.49
N GLN A 90 28.03 -2.72 23.87
CA GLN A 90 28.25 -4.10 23.42
C GLN A 90 27.13 -5.02 23.91
N LYS A 91 26.69 -4.86 25.16
CA LYS A 91 25.56 -5.61 25.72
C LYS A 91 24.27 -5.30 24.97
N GLN A 92 23.97 -4.02 24.74
CA GLN A 92 22.80 -3.59 23.98
C GLN A 92 22.75 -4.24 22.59
N TRP A 93 23.88 -4.30 21.86
CA TRP A 93 23.91 -4.97 20.56
C TRP A 93 23.78 -6.49 20.63
N LYS A 94 24.24 -7.10 21.72
CA LYS A 94 24.12 -8.55 21.94
C LYS A 94 22.68 -8.96 22.27
N ASP A 95 21.97 -8.13 23.03
CA ASP A 95 20.60 -8.40 23.48
C ASP A 95 19.55 -7.94 22.45
N ALA A 96 19.94 -7.14 21.44
CA ALA A 96 19.05 -6.61 20.43
C ALA A 96 18.57 -7.70 19.44
N THR A 97 17.25 -7.84 19.33
CA THR A 97 16.55 -8.74 18.40
C THR A 97 15.86 -7.96 17.28
N PHE A 98 15.48 -8.67 16.21
CA PHE A 98 14.66 -8.11 15.14
C PHE A 98 13.22 -8.62 15.28
N GLU A 99 12.25 -7.76 14.99
CA GLU A 99 10.83 -8.14 14.96
C GLU A 99 10.46 -8.89 13.67
N GLY A 100 11.37 -8.91 12.68
CA GLY A 100 11.20 -9.61 11.41
C GLY A 100 10.60 -8.74 10.29
N SER A 101 10.20 -7.50 10.58
CA SER A 101 9.75 -6.55 9.57
C SER A 101 10.92 -5.81 8.91
N TYR A 102 10.76 -5.45 7.63
CA TYR A 102 11.76 -4.64 6.93
C TYR A 102 11.93 -3.25 7.59
N ALA A 103 10.82 -2.64 8.04
CA ALA A 103 10.82 -1.35 8.71
C ALA A 103 11.68 -1.35 9.99
N ASP A 104 11.55 -2.38 10.84
CA ASP A 104 12.37 -2.54 12.04
C ASP A 104 13.86 -2.71 11.68
N ALA A 105 14.18 -3.62 10.75
CA ALA A 105 15.56 -3.83 10.33
C ALA A 105 16.20 -2.55 9.75
N LYS A 106 15.42 -1.76 9.01
CA LYS A 106 15.85 -0.46 8.47
C LYS A 106 16.05 0.59 9.56
N MET A 107 15.15 0.65 10.54
CA MET A 107 15.28 1.52 11.71
C MET A 107 16.56 1.21 12.48
N GLN A 108 16.80 -0.06 12.82
CA GLN A 108 18.02 -0.49 13.52
C GLN A 108 19.29 -0.19 12.71
N SER A 109 19.25 -0.32 11.39
CA SER A 109 20.35 0.10 10.50
C SER A 109 20.61 1.62 10.56
N SER A 110 19.55 2.42 10.63
CA SER A 110 19.65 3.88 10.75
C SER A 110 20.24 4.30 12.09
N GLU A 111 19.76 3.71 13.20
CA GLU A 111 20.29 3.93 14.54
C GLU A 111 21.76 3.56 14.65
N PHE A 112 22.16 2.41 14.10
CA PHE A 112 23.56 1.99 14.06
C PHE A 112 24.44 2.98 13.28
N THR A 113 23.93 3.51 12.17
CA THR A 113 24.63 4.55 11.40
C THR A 113 24.73 5.85 12.19
N GLY A 114 23.67 6.23 12.90
CA GLY A 114 23.64 7.38 13.81
C GLY A 114 24.67 7.27 14.94
N TYR A 115 24.77 6.08 15.57
CA TYR A 115 25.80 5.77 16.55
C TYR A 115 27.21 6.00 16.00
N LYS A 116 27.51 5.50 14.79
CA LYS A 116 28.84 5.64 14.16
C LYS A 116 29.18 7.09 13.84
N ARG A 117 28.19 7.89 13.46
CA ARG A 117 28.38 9.32 13.11
C ARG A 117 28.54 10.20 14.34
N ASN A 118 27.89 9.86 15.45
CA ASN A 118 27.82 10.72 16.62
C ASN A 118 28.61 10.15 17.80
N GLN A 119 28.10 9.09 18.43
CA GLN A 119 28.62 8.58 19.70
C GLN A 119 30.04 8.00 19.57
N LYS A 120 30.28 7.17 18.54
CA LYS A 120 31.60 6.56 18.32
C LYS A 120 32.70 7.62 18.15
N ARG A 121 32.41 8.73 17.46
CA ARG A 121 33.37 9.83 17.27
C ARG A 121 33.77 10.49 18.60
N LYS A 122 32.79 10.71 19.49
CA LYS A 122 33.06 11.24 20.84
C LYS A 122 33.97 10.30 21.63
N TRP A 123 33.76 8.99 21.53
CA TRP A 123 34.60 8.01 22.22
C TRP A 123 36.01 7.90 21.63
N VAL A 124 36.18 8.04 20.32
CA VAL A 124 37.51 8.12 19.68
C VAL A 124 38.28 9.33 20.20
N ALA A 125 37.62 10.50 20.28
CA ALA A 125 38.23 11.71 20.83
C ALA A 125 38.60 11.51 22.31
N GLU A 126 37.68 11.00 23.12
CA GLU A 126 37.91 10.73 24.54
C GLU A 126 39.06 9.74 24.78
N LYS A 127 39.14 8.67 23.97
CA LYS A 127 40.27 7.73 23.99
C LYS A 127 41.61 8.45 23.76
N SER A 128 41.68 9.32 22.76
CA SER A 128 42.88 10.11 22.46
C SER A 128 43.24 11.06 23.61
N ASP A 129 42.25 11.75 24.16
CA ASP A 129 42.42 12.69 25.27
C ASP A 129 42.90 11.99 26.55
N LEU A 130 42.40 10.78 26.84
CA LEU A 130 42.84 9.99 27.99
C LEU A 130 44.29 9.52 27.86
N VAL A 131 44.70 9.09 26.66
CA VAL A 131 46.11 8.74 26.38
C VAL A 131 47.01 9.96 26.58
N GLY A 132 46.59 11.13 26.07
CA GLY A 132 47.30 12.40 26.26
C GLY A 132 47.38 12.83 27.73
N LEU A 133 46.27 12.72 28.47
CA LEU A 133 46.20 13.05 29.89
C LEU A 133 47.14 12.17 30.72
N LEU A 134 47.16 10.85 30.46
CA LEU A 134 48.10 9.95 31.15
C LEU A 134 49.56 10.29 30.84
N GLY A 135 49.85 10.65 29.58
CA GLY A 135 51.16 11.16 29.18
C GLY A 135 51.55 12.42 29.95
N ASN A 136 50.63 13.39 30.07
CA ASN A 136 50.84 14.63 30.82
C ASN A 136 51.06 14.38 32.32
N ILE A 137 50.31 13.45 32.93
CA ILE A 137 50.50 13.04 34.34
C ILE A 137 51.90 12.46 34.53
N LYS A 138 52.31 11.52 33.66
CA LYS A 138 53.64 10.89 33.73
C LYS A 138 54.76 11.93 33.57
N THR A 139 54.65 12.82 32.59
CA THR A 139 55.62 13.90 32.38
C THR A 139 55.69 14.83 33.60
N LYS A 140 54.54 15.26 34.15
CA LYS A 140 54.51 16.14 35.32
C LYS A 140 55.20 15.50 36.53
N LEU A 141 54.92 14.24 36.83
CA LEU A 141 55.57 13.53 37.94
C LEU A 141 57.07 13.32 37.70
N SER A 142 57.46 13.01 36.46
CA SER A 142 58.87 12.84 36.08
C SER A 142 59.68 14.15 36.21
N THR A 143 59.09 15.30 35.86
CA THR A 143 59.75 16.62 35.99
C THR A 143 60.19 16.89 37.43
N TYR A 144 59.41 16.43 38.42
CA TYR A 144 59.74 16.56 39.84
C TYR A 144 60.49 15.34 40.41
N ARG A 145 60.92 14.40 39.56
CA ARG A 145 61.58 13.13 39.93
C ARG A 145 60.77 12.31 40.95
N LEU A 146 59.46 12.34 40.81
CA LEU A 146 58.54 11.58 41.64
C LEU A 146 58.25 10.21 41.01
N ARG A 147 57.69 9.31 41.83
CA ARG A 147 57.26 8.00 41.35
C ARG A 147 56.27 8.16 40.18
N PRO A 148 56.48 7.47 39.05
CA PRO A 148 55.53 7.47 37.95
C PRO A 148 54.16 6.97 38.42
N TYR A 149 53.10 7.62 37.93
CA TYR A 149 51.75 7.12 38.15
C TYR A 149 51.50 5.91 37.23
N GLU A 150 51.06 4.83 37.86
CA GLU A 150 50.57 3.63 37.20
C GLU A 150 49.08 3.49 37.56
N PRO A 151 48.17 3.57 36.57
CA PRO A 151 46.75 3.42 36.85
C PRO A 151 46.45 1.97 37.28
N PRO A 152 45.34 1.75 38.02
CA PRO A 152 44.83 0.41 38.32
C PRO A 152 44.73 -0.47 37.06
N PRO A 153 44.91 -1.79 37.15
CA PRO A 153 44.96 -2.67 35.98
C PRO A 153 43.69 -2.59 35.13
N GLU A 154 42.52 -2.43 35.77
CA GLU A 154 41.24 -2.24 35.09
C GLU A 154 41.09 -0.87 34.38
N LEU A 155 41.89 0.13 34.74
CA LEU A 155 41.91 1.47 34.13
C LEU A 155 43.17 1.71 33.29
N SER A 156 43.91 0.64 33.00
CA SER A 156 45.12 0.71 32.19
C SER A 156 44.79 0.96 30.72
N LEU A 157 45.77 1.48 29.97
CA LEU A 157 45.63 1.61 28.52
C LEU A 157 45.42 0.26 27.83
N ALA A 158 46.00 -0.82 28.37
CA ALA A 158 45.80 -2.18 27.87
C ALA A 158 44.34 -2.64 28.04
N ALA A 159 43.72 -2.34 29.18
CA ALA A 159 42.29 -2.61 29.40
C ALA A 159 41.42 -1.82 28.42
N LEU A 160 41.74 -0.54 28.18
CA LEU A 160 41.04 0.27 27.18
C LEU A 160 41.20 -0.27 25.76
N ASP A 161 42.40 -0.67 25.36
CA ASP A 161 42.64 -1.26 24.04
C ASP A 161 41.91 -2.59 23.85
N SER A 162 41.88 -3.43 24.89
CA SER A 162 41.10 -4.68 24.88
C SER A 162 39.60 -4.40 24.75
N ALA A 163 39.05 -3.47 25.53
CA ALA A 163 37.65 -3.07 25.43
C ALA A 163 37.32 -2.48 24.06
N TRP A 164 38.21 -1.67 23.50
CA TRP A 164 38.08 -1.09 22.17
C TRP A 164 38.11 -2.14 21.05
N ALA A 165 38.99 -3.14 21.15
CA ALA A 165 39.03 -4.26 20.23
C ALA A 165 37.73 -5.07 20.27
N GLY A 166 37.20 -5.32 21.48
CA GLY A 166 35.88 -5.92 21.67
C GLY A 166 34.77 -5.09 21.03
N LEU A 167 34.80 -3.76 21.17
CA LEU A 167 33.80 -2.87 20.58
C LEU A 167 33.82 -2.96 19.05
N MET A 168 35.01 -2.95 18.44
CA MET A 168 35.16 -3.08 16.99
C MET A 168 34.63 -4.42 16.47
N GLN A 169 34.88 -5.51 17.21
CA GLN A 169 34.35 -6.83 16.85
C GLN A 169 32.82 -6.86 16.96
N ALA A 170 32.26 -6.32 18.04
CA ALA A 170 30.81 -6.23 18.22
C ALA A 170 30.15 -5.33 17.16
N GLU A 171 30.79 -4.23 16.77
CA GLU A 171 30.32 -3.34 15.70
C GLU A 171 30.30 -4.06 14.34
N LYS A 172 31.37 -4.80 14.02
CA LYS A 172 31.44 -5.60 12.79
C LYS A 172 30.33 -6.65 12.76
N GLU A 173 30.15 -7.35 13.87
CA GLU A 173 29.12 -8.38 14.00
C GLU A 173 27.72 -7.79 13.87
N ARG A 174 27.44 -6.69 14.57
CA ARG A 174 26.14 -6.01 14.51
C ARG A 174 25.82 -5.53 13.09
N SER A 175 26.80 -4.94 12.40
CA SER A 175 26.64 -4.51 11.00
C SER A 175 26.38 -5.70 10.07
N ARG A 176 27.05 -6.83 10.30
CA ARG A 176 26.84 -8.05 9.51
C ARG A 176 25.41 -8.57 9.69
N ILE A 177 24.97 -8.74 10.94
CA ILE A 177 23.64 -9.26 11.25
C ILE A 177 22.56 -8.35 10.65
N ILE A 178 22.65 -7.02 10.81
CA ILE A 178 21.66 -6.08 10.22
C ILE A 178 21.56 -6.27 8.70
N ASN A 179 22.70 -6.34 8.00
CA ASN A 179 22.71 -6.47 6.54
C ASN A 179 22.21 -7.84 6.08
N GLU A 180 22.58 -8.91 6.79
CA GLU A 180 22.09 -10.27 6.52
C GLU A 180 20.57 -10.34 6.71
N THR A 181 20.04 -9.85 7.85
CA THR A 181 18.60 -9.80 8.12
C THR A 181 17.84 -9.03 7.05
N ILE A 182 18.31 -7.83 6.64
CA ILE A 182 17.65 -7.05 5.58
C ILE A 182 17.62 -7.83 4.27
N ARG A 183 18.73 -8.47 3.90
CA ARG A 183 18.80 -9.28 2.67
C ARG A 183 17.86 -10.48 2.74
N ASP A 184 17.80 -11.15 3.88
CA ASP A 184 16.99 -12.34 4.07
C ASP A 184 15.49 -11.98 4.06
N ILE A 185 15.09 -10.87 4.68
CA ILE A 185 13.72 -10.32 4.59
C ILE A 185 13.36 -10.02 3.13
N LYS A 186 14.23 -9.30 2.40
CA LYS A 186 13.97 -8.98 0.98
C LYS A 186 13.82 -10.23 0.12
N ASN A 187 14.69 -11.23 0.32
CA ASN A 187 14.61 -12.49 -0.41
C ASN A 187 13.37 -13.30 -0.05
N ALA A 188 12.96 -13.30 1.22
CA ALA A 188 11.73 -13.94 1.65
C ALA A 188 10.49 -13.27 1.02
N LEU A 189 10.44 -11.93 1.00
CA LEU A 189 9.36 -11.18 0.35
C LEU A 189 9.26 -11.50 -1.15
N ARG A 190 10.39 -11.48 -1.88
CA ARG A 190 10.44 -11.86 -3.30
C ARG A 190 9.87 -13.25 -3.56
N ARG A 191 10.30 -14.24 -2.78
CA ARG A 191 9.83 -15.64 -2.91
C ARG A 191 8.36 -15.76 -2.56
N ASN A 192 7.94 -15.17 -1.44
CA ASN A 192 6.55 -15.24 -1.00
C ASN A 192 5.60 -14.60 -2.02
N PHE A 193 5.94 -13.42 -2.55
CA PHE A 193 5.17 -12.80 -3.61
C PHE A 193 5.13 -13.69 -4.85
N ALA A 194 6.28 -14.19 -5.30
CA ALA A 194 6.37 -15.03 -6.49
C ALA A 194 5.58 -16.34 -6.37
N ASP A 195 5.71 -17.04 -5.25
CA ASP A 195 4.98 -18.29 -5.01
C ASP A 195 3.47 -18.03 -5.06
N LYS A 196 2.99 -16.96 -4.40
CA LYS A 196 1.57 -16.60 -4.41
C LYS A 196 1.08 -16.13 -5.78
N ALA A 197 1.87 -15.33 -6.49
CA ALA A 197 1.57 -14.85 -7.83
C ALA A 197 1.49 -16.01 -8.84
N ASN A 198 2.47 -16.92 -8.83
CA ASN A 198 2.51 -18.07 -9.72
C ASN A 198 1.35 -19.05 -9.47
N ASP A 199 1.05 -19.33 -8.19
CA ASP A 199 -0.11 -20.15 -7.81
C ASP A 199 -1.42 -19.52 -8.30
N PHE A 200 -1.55 -18.20 -8.16
CA PHE A 200 -2.73 -17.46 -8.61
C PHE A 200 -2.88 -17.48 -10.13
N ALA A 201 -1.80 -17.17 -10.86
CA ALA A 201 -1.79 -17.21 -12.32
C ALA A 201 -2.17 -18.60 -12.85
N LEU A 202 -1.67 -19.67 -12.24
CA LEU A 202 -2.05 -21.04 -12.58
C LEU A 202 -3.54 -21.31 -12.33
N ALA A 203 -4.09 -20.81 -11.21
CA ALA A 203 -5.51 -20.93 -10.91
C ALA A 203 -6.37 -20.18 -11.95
N LEU A 204 -6.01 -18.94 -12.29
CA LEU A 204 -6.71 -18.16 -13.32
C LEU A 204 -6.66 -18.85 -14.69
N HIS A 205 -5.50 -19.36 -15.09
CA HIS A 205 -5.35 -20.10 -16.34
C HIS A 205 -6.22 -21.36 -16.36
N THR A 206 -6.24 -22.12 -15.26
CA THR A 206 -7.04 -23.34 -15.13
C THR A 206 -8.54 -23.03 -15.28
N LEU A 207 -9.01 -21.95 -14.63
CA LEU A 207 -10.40 -21.51 -14.75
C LEU A 207 -10.73 -21.05 -16.18
N SER A 208 -9.86 -20.28 -16.81
CA SER A 208 -10.02 -19.85 -18.20
C SER A 208 -10.16 -21.03 -19.16
N VAL A 209 -9.27 -22.02 -19.04
CA VAL A 209 -9.34 -23.26 -19.84
C VAL A 209 -10.63 -24.02 -19.56
N SER A 210 -11.03 -24.14 -18.29
CA SER A 210 -12.25 -24.84 -17.89
C SER A 210 -13.51 -24.19 -18.46
N ILE A 211 -13.57 -22.85 -18.49
CA ILE A 211 -14.68 -22.10 -19.10
C ILE A 211 -14.75 -22.34 -20.61
N SER A 212 -13.61 -22.34 -21.29
CA SER A 212 -13.54 -22.55 -22.75
C SER A 212 -13.82 -23.98 -23.18
N GLY A 213 -13.49 -24.97 -22.34
CA GLY A 213 -13.61 -26.41 -22.64
C GLY A 213 -14.94 -27.05 -22.25
N LEU A 214 -15.97 -26.25 -21.92
CA LEU A 214 -17.30 -26.78 -21.61
C LEU A 214 -18.03 -27.25 -22.87
N GLU A 215 -18.40 -28.52 -22.87
CA GLU A 215 -19.15 -29.20 -23.91
C GLU A 215 -20.26 -30.06 -23.26
N GLY A 216 -21.32 -30.39 -24.01
CA GLY A 216 -22.45 -31.20 -23.54
C GLY A 216 -23.76 -30.43 -23.43
N GLU A 217 -24.69 -30.90 -22.61
CA GLU A 217 -26.00 -30.25 -22.44
C GLU A 217 -25.88 -28.89 -21.74
N VAL A 218 -26.75 -27.96 -22.13
CA VAL A 218 -26.71 -26.55 -21.70
C VAL A 218 -26.92 -26.45 -20.18
N GLU A 219 -27.78 -27.29 -19.63
CA GLU A 219 -28.08 -27.37 -18.20
C GLU A 219 -26.85 -27.77 -17.37
N ASP A 220 -26.13 -28.81 -17.83
CA ASP A 220 -24.90 -29.30 -17.19
C ASP A 220 -23.78 -28.24 -17.27
N GLN A 221 -23.64 -27.59 -18.43
CA GLN A 221 -22.69 -26.49 -18.63
C GLN A 221 -23.00 -25.31 -17.69
N ARG A 222 -24.29 -24.97 -17.51
CA ARG A 222 -24.71 -23.89 -16.62
C ARG A 222 -24.36 -24.21 -15.17
N GLU A 223 -24.68 -25.42 -14.70
CA GLU A 223 -24.32 -25.84 -13.35
C GLU A 223 -22.79 -25.75 -13.11
N HIS A 224 -21.98 -26.15 -14.10
CA HIS A 224 -20.54 -26.05 -14.01
C HIS A 224 -20.05 -24.59 -13.94
N ILE A 225 -20.54 -23.70 -14.81
CA ILE A 225 -20.14 -22.29 -14.76
C ILE A 225 -20.63 -21.61 -13.47
N THR A 226 -21.81 -21.95 -12.96
CA THR A 226 -22.27 -21.42 -11.66
C THR A 226 -21.30 -21.81 -10.55
N LYS A 227 -20.82 -23.07 -10.51
CA LYS A 227 -19.78 -23.49 -9.56
C LYS A 227 -18.47 -22.74 -9.74
N ILE A 228 -18.06 -22.47 -10.99
CA ILE A 228 -16.89 -21.63 -11.26
C ILE A 228 -17.10 -20.20 -10.75
N SER A 229 -18.27 -19.62 -10.97
CA SER A 229 -18.63 -18.28 -10.48
C SER A 229 -18.56 -18.21 -8.95
N GLU A 230 -19.01 -19.25 -8.25
CA GLU A 230 -18.90 -19.36 -6.78
C GLU A 230 -17.44 -19.46 -6.29
N SER A 231 -16.50 -19.88 -7.15
CA SER A 231 -15.07 -19.93 -6.83
C SER A 231 -14.34 -18.60 -7.02
N VAL A 232 -14.98 -17.59 -7.61
CA VAL A 232 -14.38 -16.27 -7.86
C VAL A 232 -14.17 -15.44 -6.58
N PRO A 233 -15.13 -15.31 -5.63
CA PRO A 233 -14.91 -14.49 -4.44
C PRO A 233 -13.69 -14.89 -3.59
N PRO A 234 -13.38 -16.18 -3.37
CA PRO A 234 -12.12 -16.58 -2.73
C PRO A 234 -10.86 -16.10 -3.46
N LEU A 235 -10.90 -15.92 -4.78
CA LEU A 235 -9.78 -15.40 -5.56
C LEU A 235 -9.57 -13.90 -5.32
N ASP A 236 -10.63 -13.13 -5.06
CA ASP A 236 -10.52 -11.72 -4.67
C ASP A 236 -9.81 -11.57 -3.31
N GLU A 237 -10.12 -12.44 -2.35
CA GLU A 237 -9.43 -12.46 -1.05
C GLU A 237 -7.96 -12.83 -1.21
N TYR A 238 -7.65 -13.80 -2.08
CA TYR A 238 -6.28 -14.19 -2.38
C TYR A 238 -5.50 -13.06 -3.07
N LEU A 239 -6.12 -12.36 -4.01
CA LEU A 239 -5.54 -11.20 -4.68
C LEU A 239 -5.24 -10.07 -3.66
N THR A 240 -6.11 -9.86 -2.68
CA THR A 240 -5.86 -8.91 -1.58
C THR A 240 -4.62 -9.27 -0.77
N ILE A 241 -4.35 -10.56 -0.56
CA ILE A 241 -3.12 -11.02 0.11
C ILE A 241 -1.89 -10.71 -0.75
N ILE A 242 -1.97 -10.93 -2.07
CA ILE A 242 -0.88 -10.61 -3.01
C ILE A 242 -0.63 -9.10 -3.01
N GLY A 243 -1.68 -8.26 -3.03
CA GLY A 243 -1.55 -6.81 -2.98
C GLY A 243 -0.82 -6.31 -1.71
N ARG A 244 -1.10 -6.91 -0.55
CA ARG A 244 -0.33 -6.59 0.68
C ARG A 244 1.14 -7.00 0.59
N LEU A 245 1.46 -8.10 -0.08
CA LEU A 245 2.84 -8.52 -0.30
C LEU A 245 3.56 -7.58 -1.28
N ASP A 246 2.84 -7.08 -2.28
CA ASP A 246 3.33 -6.10 -3.25
C ASP A 246 3.67 -4.78 -2.56
N GLU A 247 2.77 -4.24 -1.74
CA GLU A 247 3.01 -3.05 -0.90
C GLU A 247 4.26 -3.23 -0.03
N GLN A 248 4.44 -4.40 0.60
CA GLN A 248 5.64 -4.72 1.38
C GLN A 248 6.91 -4.78 0.53
N CYS A 249 6.81 -5.23 -0.72
CA CYS A 249 7.94 -5.24 -1.65
C CYS A 249 8.33 -3.81 -2.07
N GLU A 250 7.35 -2.94 -2.32
CA GLU A 250 7.57 -1.52 -2.62
C GLU A 250 8.23 -0.79 -1.44
N GLU A 251 7.70 -0.96 -0.23
CA GLU A 251 8.28 -0.41 1.00
C GLU A 251 9.72 -0.89 1.23
N ALA A 252 10.00 -2.13 0.83
CA ALA A 252 11.32 -2.72 0.88
C ALA A 252 12.25 -2.27 -0.26
N ASN A 253 11.79 -1.43 -1.20
CA ASN A 253 12.49 -1.07 -2.43
C ASN A 253 12.99 -2.32 -3.16
N ILE A 254 12.07 -3.23 -3.47
CA ILE A 254 12.30 -4.39 -4.33
C ILE A 254 11.75 -4.05 -5.72
N GLU A 255 12.65 -3.71 -6.64
CA GLU A 255 12.28 -3.33 -8.01
C GLU A 255 12.18 -4.54 -8.94
N GLU A 256 12.97 -5.58 -8.67
CA GLU A 256 13.08 -6.77 -9.51
C GLU A 256 12.89 -8.04 -8.68
N ASN A 257 12.16 -8.98 -9.26
CA ASN A 257 11.89 -10.30 -8.70
C ASN A 257 12.17 -11.40 -9.73
N ASP A 258 13.31 -12.09 -9.59
CA ASP A 258 13.71 -13.16 -10.52
C ASP A 258 12.86 -14.44 -10.40
N PHE A 259 11.97 -14.53 -9.40
CA PHE A 259 11.17 -15.73 -9.14
C PHE A 259 9.79 -15.72 -9.82
N THR A 260 9.35 -14.58 -10.36
CA THR A 260 8.09 -14.46 -11.09
C THR A 260 8.20 -13.38 -12.16
N THR A 261 7.50 -13.58 -13.27
CA THR A 261 7.32 -12.55 -14.30
C THR A 261 6.03 -11.76 -14.12
N TYR A 262 5.14 -12.21 -13.23
CA TYR A 262 3.84 -11.60 -13.00
C TYR A 262 3.95 -10.43 -12.04
N THR A 263 3.31 -9.33 -12.40
CA THR A 263 3.08 -8.17 -11.54
C THR A 263 1.69 -8.23 -10.91
N TYR A 264 1.49 -7.52 -9.79
CA TYR A 264 0.18 -7.44 -9.16
C TYR A 264 -0.90 -6.90 -10.12
N ASP A 265 -0.59 -5.83 -10.86
CA ASP A 265 -1.51 -5.22 -11.83
C ASP A 265 -1.93 -6.18 -12.95
N GLU A 266 -1.01 -7.01 -13.45
CA GLU A 266 -1.34 -8.04 -14.45
C GLU A 266 -2.30 -9.07 -13.88
N LEU A 267 -2.09 -9.54 -12.65
CA LEU A 267 -2.98 -10.51 -12.00
C LEU A 267 -4.38 -9.95 -11.72
N VAL A 268 -4.47 -8.66 -11.37
CA VAL A 268 -5.74 -7.94 -11.23
C VAL A 268 -6.49 -7.94 -12.57
N TYR A 269 -5.77 -7.62 -13.66
CA TYR A 269 -6.35 -7.61 -15.00
C TYR A 269 -6.79 -9.00 -15.46
N GLU A 270 -5.97 -10.04 -15.27
CA GLU A 270 -6.30 -11.42 -15.63
C GLU A 270 -7.53 -11.93 -14.86
N LEU A 271 -7.65 -11.63 -13.56
CA LEU A 271 -8.85 -11.97 -12.79
C LEU A 271 -10.08 -11.26 -13.36
N GLY A 272 -9.96 -9.99 -13.77
CA GLY A 272 -11.01 -9.23 -14.43
C GLY A 272 -11.48 -9.89 -15.73
N LEU A 273 -10.55 -10.43 -16.54
CA LEU A 273 -10.88 -11.18 -17.74
C LEU A 273 -11.62 -12.48 -17.42
N VAL A 274 -11.19 -13.25 -16.42
CA VAL A 274 -11.87 -14.47 -15.99
C VAL A 274 -13.30 -14.16 -15.53
N LYS A 275 -13.49 -13.12 -14.70
CA LYS A 275 -14.81 -12.64 -14.27
C LYS A 275 -15.71 -12.31 -15.45
N SER A 276 -15.21 -11.55 -16.42
CA SER A 276 -15.96 -11.19 -17.62
C SER A 276 -16.32 -12.42 -18.46
N SER A 277 -15.41 -13.38 -18.61
CA SER A 277 -15.65 -14.63 -19.33
C SER A 277 -16.72 -15.51 -18.65
N VAL A 278 -16.69 -15.62 -17.32
CA VAL A 278 -17.71 -16.34 -16.54
C VAL A 278 -19.08 -15.69 -16.76
N GLN A 279 -19.19 -14.37 -16.61
CA GLN A 279 -20.46 -13.65 -16.80
C GLN A 279 -21.01 -13.81 -18.21
N LYS A 280 -20.18 -13.61 -19.25
CA LYS A 280 -20.58 -13.78 -20.65
C LYS A 280 -21.02 -15.21 -20.96
N LYS A 281 -20.34 -16.21 -20.40
CA LYS A 281 -20.70 -17.62 -20.60
C LYS A 281 -22.00 -17.98 -19.87
N LEU A 282 -22.24 -17.46 -18.66
CA LEU A 282 -23.53 -17.61 -17.97
C LEU A 282 -24.67 -17.01 -18.79
N ALA A 283 -24.52 -15.75 -19.22
CA ALA A 283 -25.51 -15.05 -20.03
C ALA A 283 -25.86 -15.84 -21.30
N PHE A 284 -24.84 -16.30 -22.02
CA PHE A 284 -25.02 -17.12 -23.21
C PHE A 284 -25.79 -18.41 -22.94
N LEU A 285 -25.45 -19.14 -21.87
CA LEU A 285 -26.12 -20.39 -21.51
C LEU A 285 -27.58 -20.15 -21.06
N GLU A 286 -27.83 -19.10 -20.29
CA GLU A 286 -29.19 -18.69 -19.91
C GLU A 286 -30.04 -18.37 -21.15
N ASN A 287 -29.47 -17.62 -22.11
CA ASN A 287 -30.18 -17.26 -23.33
C ASN A 287 -30.49 -18.50 -24.18
N GLN A 288 -29.57 -19.46 -24.26
CA GLN A 288 -29.84 -20.75 -24.93
C GLN A 288 -30.91 -21.59 -24.23
N MET A 289 -31.01 -21.54 -22.90
CA MET A 289 -32.08 -22.22 -22.17
C MET A 289 -33.46 -21.61 -22.47
N VAL A 290 -33.55 -20.27 -22.44
CA VAL A 290 -34.77 -19.55 -22.81
C VAL A 290 -35.16 -19.90 -24.25
N ALA A 291 -34.20 -19.89 -25.17
CA ALA A 291 -34.40 -20.27 -26.56
C ALA A 291 -35.03 -21.66 -26.73
N ARG A 292 -34.51 -22.66 -25.99
CA ARG A 292 -35.04 -24.03 -26.00
C ARG A 292 -36.45 -24.14 -25.42
N SER A 293 -36.80 -23.29 -24.46
CA SER A 293 -38.10 -23.32 -23.79
C SER A 293 -39.23 -22.67 -24.61
N MET A 294 -38.90 -21.76 -25.52
CA MET A 294 -39.86 -21.04 -26.35
C MET A 294 -40.14 -21.82 -27.64
N THR A 295 -41.21 -22.63 -27.64
CA THR A 295 -41.59 -23.48 -28.79
C THR A 295 -42.37 -22.74 -29.88
N ASN A 296 -42.87 -21.55 -29.58
CA ASN A 296 -43.72 -20.73 -30.45
C ASN A 296 -42.94 -19.78 -31.38
N LEU A 297 -41.62 -19.66 -31.19
CA LEU A 297 -40.76 -18.86 -32.06
C LEU A 297 -40.00 -19.74 -33.06
N THR A 298 -39.82 -19.25 -34.29
CA THR A 298 -38.89 -19.89 -35.22
C THR A 298 -37.43 -19.64 -34.80
N PRO A 299 -36.48 -20.53 -35.12
CA PRO A 299 -35.07 -20.33 -34.79
C PRO A 299 -34.50 -19.01 -35.33
N ILE A 300 -34.99 -18.54 -36.48
CA ILE A 300 -34.55 -17.29 -37.12
C ILE A 300 -35.03 -16.08 -36.33
N GLN A 301 -36.30 -16.04 -35.91
CA GLN A 301 -36.82 -14.94 -35.08
C GLN A 301 -36.10 -14.85 -33.74
N LEU A 302 -35.79 -16.01 -33.16
CA LEU A 302 -35.11 -16.05 -31.88
C LEU A 302 -33.65 -15.57 -32.00
N GLU A 303 -32.95 -15.95 -33.07
CA GLU A 303 -31.60 -15.44 -33.38
C GLU A 303 -31.61 -13.92 -33.62
N GLU A 304 -32.64 -13.39 -34.29
CA GLU A 304 -32.84 -11.95 -34.48
C GLU A 304 -33.01 -11.21 -33.15
N PHE A 305 -33.91 -11.69 -32.28
CA PHE A 305 -34.12 -11.10 -30.95
C PHE A 305 -32.86 -11.19 -30.07
N GLU A 306 -32.15 -12.32 -30.10
CA GLU A 306 -30.90 -12.51 -29.36
C GLU A 306 -29.79 -11.59 -29.87
N SER A 307 -29.69 -11.39 -31.17
CA SER A 307 -28.71 -10.48 -31.79
C SER A 307 -28.98 -9.04 -31.38
N VAL A 308 -30.25 -8.60 -31.42
CA VAL A 308 -30.65 -7.25 -31.00
C VAL A 308 -30.38 -7.06 -29.50
N PHE A 309 -30.83 -7.98 -28.66
CA PHE A 309 -30.62 -7.89 -27.22
C PHE A 309 -29.13 -7.75 -26.87
N ARG A 310 -28.27 -8.59 -27.46
CA ARG A 310 -26.81 -8.52 -27.23
C ARG A 310 -26.17 -7.26 -27.80
N HIS A 311 -26.72 -6.69 -28.87
CA HIS A 311 -26.20 -5.44 -29.42
C HIS A 311 -26.39 -4.26 -28.44
N PHE A 312 -27.51 -4.25 -27.73
CA PHE A 312 -27.87 -3.17 -26.80
C PHE A 312 -27.44 -3.43 -25.35
N ASP A 313 -27.25 -4.68 -24.92
CA ASP A 313 -26.61 -5.03 -23.63
C ASP A 313 -25.09 -4.79 -23.69
N ARG A 314 -24.69 -3.52 -23.65
CA ARG A 314 -23.26 -3.13 -23.72
C ARG A 314 -22.48 -3.54 -22.47
N GLY A 315 -23.16 -3.72 -21.35
CA GLY A 315 -22.57 -4.14 -20.08
C GLY A 315 -22.30 -5.64 -20.01
N GLY A 316 -22.96 -6.44 -20.86
CA GLY A 316 -22.98 -7.89 -20.71
C GLY A 316 -23.63 -8.33 -19.41
N SER A 317 -24.56 -7.54 -18.88
CA SER A 317 -25.30 -7.83 -17.65
C SER A 317 -26.36 -8.91 -17.83
N ASN A 318 -26.61 -9.33 -19.07
CA ASN A 318 -27.76 -10.15 -19.48
C ASN A 318 -29.11 -9.51 -19.15
N SER A 319 -29.12 -8.17 -19.10
CA SER A 319 -30.31 -7.37 -18.83
C SER A 319 -30.19 -5.99 -19.47
N LEU A 320 -31.31 -5.45 -19.94
CA LEU A 320 -31.40 -4.14 -20.57
C LEU A 320 -31.95 -3.11 -19.57
N GLN A 321 -31.28 -1.97 -19.50
CA GLN A 321 -31.81 -0.77 -18.86
C GLN A 321 -32.87 -0.13 -19.77
N GLU A 322 -33.68 0.77 -19.23
CA GLU A 322 -34.80 1.40 -19.94
C GLU A 322 -34.42 2.01 -21.30
N LEU A 323 -33.31 2.74 -21.36
CA LEU A 323 -32.80 3.32 -22.61
C LEU A 323 -32.32 2.25 -23.60
N GLU A 324 -31.71 1.18 -23.11
CA GLU A 324 -31.22 0.06 -23.95
C GLU A 324 -32.40 -0.76 -24.47
N PHE A 325 -33.43 -0.96 -23.64
CA PHE A 325 -34.70 -1.60 -24.00
C PHE A 325 -35.44 -0.81 -25.08
N SER A 326 -35.63 0.51 -24.87
CA SER A 326 -36.23 1.41 -25.87
C SER A 326 -35.51 1.33 -27.22
N ALA A 327 -34.17 1.40 -27.22
CA ALA A 327 -33.39 1.34 -28.44
C ALA A 327 -33.45 -0.04 -29.13
N ALA A 328 -33.49 -1.13 -28.35
CA ALA A 328 -33.68 -2.48 -28.86
C ALA A 328 -35.04 -2.63 -29.57
N LEU A 329 -36.12 -2.14 -28.96
CA LEU A 329 -37.46 -2.15 -29.56
C LEU A 329 -37.52 -1.35 -30.85
N ALA A 330 -36.96 -0.14 -30.86
CA ALA A 330 -36.90 0.70 -32.05
C ALA A 330 -36.15 0.01 -33.20
N SER A 331 -35.10 -0.77 -32.89
CA SER A 331 -34.33 -1.52 -33.90
C SER A 331 -35.11 -2.68 -34.54
N LEU A 332 -36.09 -3.23 -33.81
CA LEU A 332 -37.03 -4.27 -34.28
C LEU A 332 -38.28 -3.66 -34.93
N GLY A 333 -38.34 -2.35 -35.10
CA GLY A 333 -39.47 -1.64 -35.70
C GLY A 333 -40.62 -1.33 -34.75
N LEU A 334 -40.46 -1.59 -33.45
CA LEU A 334 -41.44 -1.26 -32.41
C LEU A 334 -41.10 0.13 -31.84
N VAL A 335 -41.85 1.15 -32.28
CA VAL A 335 -41.65 2.54 -31.86
C VAL A 335 -42.81 2.95 -30.96
N TYR A 336 -42.49 3.34 -29.73
CA TYR A 336 -43.41 3.87 -28.72
C TYR A 336 -43.03 5.32 -28.40
N ASP A 337 -43.96 6.12 -27.91
CA ASP A 337 -43.63 7.43 -27.34
C ASP A 337 -42.95 7.29 -25.96
N GLU A 338 -42.40 8.39 -25.42
CA GLU A 338 -41.62 8.34 -24.16
C GLU A 338 -42.45 7.84 -22.97
N ASP A 339 -43.72 8.23 -22.88
CA ASP A 339 -44.60 7.86 -21.76
C ASP A 339 -45.04 6.39 -21.88
N GLU A 340 -45.43 5.96 -23.08
CA GLU A 340 -45.82 4.57 -23.36
C GLU A 340 -44.64 3.61 -23.21
N MET A 341 -43.44 3.99 -23.66
CA MET A 341 -42.24 3.18 -23.49
C MET A 341 -41.92 2.97 -22.00
N HIS A 342 -42.04 4.03 -21.18
CA HIS A 342 -41.82 3.93 -19.75
C HIS A 342 -42.82 2.95 -19.09
N GLU A 343 -44.09 3.01 -19.47
CA GLU A 343 -45.13 2.08 -18.98
C GLU A 343 -44.82 0.63 -19.38
N ARG A 344 -44.46 0.38 -20.64
CA ARG A 344 -44.07 -0.96 -21.12
C ARG A 344 -42.82 -1.48 -20.41
N PHE A 345 -41.84 -0.62 -20.18
CA PHE A 345 -40.65 -0.99 -19.43
C PHE A 345 -40.99 -1.39 -17.99
N LEU A 346 -41.84 -0.64 -17.30
CA LEU A 346 -42.27 -0.97 -15.93
C LEU A 346 -43.06 -2.28 -15.86
N GLU A 347 -43.91 -2.53 -16.85
CA GLU A 347 -44.68 -3.77 -17.00
C GLU A 347 -43.74 -4.99 -17.15
N VAL A 348 -42.77 -4.89 -18.06
CA VAL A 348 -41.85 -6.00 -18.38
C VAL A 348 -40.80 -6.21 -17.28
N SER A 349 -40.28 -5.13 -16.68
CA SER A 349 -39.21 -5.18 -15.68
C SER A 349 -39.67 -5.56 -14.26
N ASN A 350 -40.98 -5.72 -14.03
CA ASN A 350 -41.59 -5.99 -12.71
C ASN A 350 -41.36 -4.88 -11.66
N GLY A 351 -41.27 -3.61 -12.07
CA GLY A 351 -41.32 -2.45 -11.16
C GLY A 351 -40.23 -1.38 -11.36
N PRO A 352 -40.34 -0.23 -10.67
CA PRO A 352 -39.46 0.92 -10.86
C PRO A 352 -38.01 0.62 -10.41
N GLY A 353 -37.04 0.92 -11.29
CA GLY A 353 -35.62 0.64 -11.08
C GLY A 353 -35.20 -0.80 -11.43
N GLY A 354 -36.10 -1.57 -12.04
CA GLY A 354 -35.79 -2.90 -12.59
C GLY A 354 -34.93 -2.83 -13.86
N THR A 355 -34.52 -4.00 -14.34
CA THR A 355 -33.89 -4.21 -15.64
C THR A 355 -34.64 -5.32 -16.35
N VAL A 356 -34.69 -5.31 -17.68
CA VAL A 356 -35.37 -6.34 -18.48
C VAL A 356 -34.38 -7.46 -18.80
N SER A 357 -34.56 -8.65 -18.23
CA SER A 357 -33.75 -9.82 -18.57
C SER A 357 -34.05 -10.32 -19.98
N PHE A 358 -33.17 -11.17 -20.52
CA PHE A 358 -33.43 -11.79 -21.84
C PHE A 358 -34.75 -12.57 -21.88
N GLU A 359 -35.09 -13.31 -20.82
CA GLU A 359 -36.37 -14.03 -20.77
C GLU A 359 -37.56 -13.07 -20.82
N GLN A 360 -37.51 -11.97 -20.07
CA GLN A 360 -38.58 -10.95 -20.05
C GLN A 360 -38.69 -10.26 -21.41
N PHE A 361 -37.56 -9.95 -22.04
CA PHE A 361 -37.51 -9.38 -23.39
C PHE A 361 -38.16 -10.31 -24.42
N ILE A 362 -37.81 -11.60 -24.41
CA ILE A 362 -38.37 -12.58 -25.35
C ILE A 362 -39.87 -12.79 -25.12
N ARG A 363 -40.31 -12.88 -23.86
CA ARG A 363 -41.75 -12.98 -23.55
C ARG A 363 -42.54 -11.77 -24.07
N PHE A 364 -41.99 -10.57 -23.88
CA PHE A 364 -42.60 -9.35 -24.40
C PHE A 364 -42.62 -9.32 -25.94
N MET A 365 -41.53 -9.75 -26.60
CA MET A 365 -41.49 -9.88 -28.06
C MET A 365 -42.52 -10.86 -28.58
N VAL A 366 -42.67 -12.02 -27.93
CA VAL A 366 -43.73 -12.98 -28.26
C VAL A 366 -45.10 -12.33 -28.14
N GLU A 367 -45.40 -11.69 -27.02
CA GLU A 367 -46.71 -11.07 -26.77
C GLU A 367 -47.05 -10.01 -27.82
N VAL A 368 -46.12 -9.10 -28.10
CA VAL A 368 -46.34 -7.99 -29.06
C VAL A 368 -46.38 -8.46 -30.51
N THR A 369 -45.64 -9.52 -30.87
CA THR A 369 -45.61 -10.03 -32.26
C THR A 369 -46.69 -11.06 -32.56
N GLU A 370 -47.20 -11.80 -31.57
CA GLU A 370 -48.36 -12.70 -31.75
C GLU A 370 -49.64 -11.90 -32.03
N ASP A 371 -49.81 -10.72 -31.42
CA ASP A 371 -51.01 -9.90 -31.59
C ASP A 371 -51.12 -9.27 -32.99
N GLN A 372 -50.01 -8.92 -33.65
CA GLN A 372 -50.01 -8.22 -34.96
C GLN A 372 -50.53 -9.05 -36.15
N TYR A 373 -50.71 -10.37 -36.00
CA TYR A 373 -51.14 -11.27 -37.09
C TYR A 373 -52.46 -11.99 -36.79
N THR A 374 -53.22 -11.53 -35.80
CA THR A 374 -54.54 -12.10 -35.52
C THR A 374 -55.47 -11.94 -36.73
N ALA A 375 -56.31 -12.94 -37.00
CA ALA A 375 -57.21 -12.92 -38.15
C ALA A 375 -58.16 -11.70 -38.14
N GLU A 376 -58.46 -11.18 -36.95
CA GLU A 376 -59.25 -9.97 -36.73
C GLU A 376 -58.51 -8.68 -37.15
N GLN A 377 -57.22 -8.56 -36.83
CA GLN A 377 -56.41 -7.41 -37.26
C GLN A 377 -56.11 -7.45 -38.76
N VAL A 378 -55.81 -8.63 -39.32
CA VAL A 378 -55.65 -8.80 -40.77
C VAL A 378 -56.94 -8.44 -41.50
N PHE A 379 -58.10 -8.75 -40.92
CA PHE A 379 -59.40 -8.35 -41.47
C PHE A 379 -59.60 -6.82 -41.46
N GLU A 380 -59.22 -6.14 -40.38
CA GLU A 380 -59.23 -4.69 -40.30
C GLU A 380 -58.28 -4.05 -41.34
N SER A 381 -57.09 -4.59 -41.54
CA SER A 381 -56.17 -4.13 -42.59
C SER A 381 -56.78 -4.28 -44.00
N PHE A 382 -57.47 -5.39 -44.28
CA PHE A 382 -58.20 -5.53 -45.55
C PHE A 382 -59.32 -4.49 -45.70
N ARG A 383 -59.98 -4.09 -44.61
CA ARG A 383 -61.01 -3.04 -44.65
C ARG A 383 -60.43 -1.66 -44.97
N GLU A 384 -59.23 -1.36 -44.48
CA GLU A 384 -58.49 -0.14 -44.80
C GLU A 384 -58.01 -0.14 -46.25
N VAL A 385 -57.45 -1.25 -46.73
CA VAL A 385 -57.07 -1.43 -48.15
C VAL A 385 -58.28 -1.27 -49.06
N ALA A 386 -59.45 -1.75 -48.65
CA ALA A 386 -60.71 -1.58 -49.35
C ALA A 386 -61.29 -0.16 -49.26
N ASP A 387 -60.67 0.78 -48.54
CA ASP A 387 -61.20 2.12 -48.26
C ASP A 387 -62.66 2.09 -47.76
N GLY A 388 -62.97 1.11 -46.89
CA GLY A 388 -64.31 0.90 -46.34
C GLY A 388 -65.31 0.20 -47.27
N LYS A 389 -64.92 -0.20 -48.48
CA LYS A 389 -65.76 -1.00 -49.40
C LYS A 389 -65.93 -2.44 -48.87
N PRO A 390 -67.06 -3.13 -49.16
CA PRO A 390 -67.25 -4.54 -48.81
C PRO A 390 -66.50 -5.51 -49.74
N TYR A 391 -65.67 -5.00 -50.64
CA TYR A 391 -64.85 -5.74 -51.60
C TYR A 391 -63.53 -5.00 -51.84
N VAL A 392 -62.51 -5.70 -52.34
CA VAL A 392 -61.25 -5.12 -52.83
C VAL A 392 -61.12 -5.33 -54.33
N THR A 393 -60.50 -4.39 -55.02
CA THR A 393 -60.07 -4.54 -56.43
C THR A 393 -58.58 -4.83 -56.51
N GLU A 394 -58.11 -5.36 -57.64
CA GLU A 394 -56.66 -5.54 -57.88
C GLU A 394 -55.89 -4.20 -57.77
N LEU A 395 -56.54 -3.09 -58.16
CA LEU A 395 -55.97 -1.74 -58.06
C LEU A 395 -55.81 -1.31 -56.60
N ASP A 396 -56.79 -1.59 -55.74
CA ASP A 396 -56.72 -1.29 -54.30
C ASP A 396 -55.52 -2.03 -53.66
N LEU A 397 -55.37 -3.33 -53.98
CA LEU A 397 -54.24 -4.15 -53.48
C LEU A 397 -52.87 -3.63 -53.96
N ARG A 398 -52.77 -3.20 -55.23
CA ARG A 398 -51.53 -2.61 -55.78
C ARG A 398 -51.20 -1.25 -55.16
N HIS A 399 -52.21 -0.42 -54.91
CA HIS A 399 -52.01 0.88 -54.26
C HIS A 399 -51.56 0.76 -52.80
N SER A 400 -51.89 -0.36 -52.15
CA SER A 400 -51.42 -0.71 -50.80
C SER A 400 -50.01 -1.30 -50.76
N LEU A 401 -49.24 -1.20 -51.86
CA LEU A 401 -47.84 -1.65 -51.96
C LEU A 401 -47.65 -3.15 -51.70
N ILE A 402 -48.69 -3.96 -51.91
CA ILE A 402 -48.59 -5.42 -51.84
C ILE A 402 -47.77 -5.88 -53.06
N PRO A 403 -46.75 -6.75 -52.89
CA PRO A 403 -45.97 -7.29 -54.01
C PRO A 403 -46.85 -7.98 -55.06
N ASP A 404 -46.58 -7.75 -56.35
CA ASP A 404 -47.39 -8.27 -57.47
C ASP A 404 -47.56 -9.81 -57.43
N GLU A 405 -46.52 -10.55 -57.00
CA GLU A 405 -46.58 -12.01 -56.85
C GLU A 405 -47.66 -12.46 -55.84
N LEU A 406 -47.83 -11.71 -54.75
CA LEU A 406 -48.85 -12.01 -53.74
C LEU A 406 -50.25 -11.59 -54.19
N ILE A 407 -50.36 -10.53 -55.00
CA ILE A 407 -51.64 -10.08 -55.55
C ILE A 407 -52.22 -11.14 -56.49
N GLU A 408 -51.40 -11.75 -57.34
CA GLU A 408 -51.85 -12.85 -58.23
C GLU A 408 -52.41 -14.03 -57.44
N ASP A 409 -51.76 -14.41 -56.34
CA ASP A 409 -52.23 -15.49 -55.48
C ASP A 409 -53.50 -15.11 -54.69
N LEU A 410 -53.60 -13.87 -54.22
CA LEU A 410 -54.78 -13.36 -53.51
C LEU A 410 -56.00 -13.33 -54.45
N VAL A 411 -55.85 -12.79 -55.65
CA VAL A 411 -56.90 -12.74 -56.69
C VAL A 411 -57.38 -14.15 -57.07
N ARG A 412 -56.47 -15.12 -57.16
CA ARG A 412 -56.82 -16.52 -57.48
C ARG A 412 -57.58 -17.23 -56.35
N THR A 413 -57.33 -16.85 -55.10
CA THR A 413 -57.84 -17.56 -53.92
C THR A 413 -59.08 -16.90 -53.30
N MET A 414 -59.26 -15.59 -53.49
CA MET A 414 -60.43 -14.87 -53.01
C MET A 414 -61.68 -15.15 -53.85
N PRO A 415 -62.86 -15.31 -53.23
CA PRO A 415 -64.12 -15.39 -53.95
C PRO A 415 -64.43 -14.07 -54.67
N GLN A 416 -65.07 -14.14 -55.84
CA GLN A 416 -65.57 -12.93 -56.51
C GLN A 416 -66.78 -12.36 -55.77
N HIS A 417 -66.80 -11.03 -55.61
CA HIS A 417 -67.89 -10.31 -54.98
C HIS A 417 -69.03 -10.06 -55.98
N ASN A 418 -70.25 -10.49 -55.64
CA ASN A 418 -71.45 -10.36 -56.48
C ASN A 418 -72.53 -9.44 -55.87
N GLY A 419 -72.16 -8.64 -54.85
CA GLY A 419 -73.06 -7.73 -54.13
C GLY A 419 -73.16 -6.33 -54.73
N PRO A 420 -73.84 -5.39 -54.03
CA PRO A 420 -74.00 -4.01 -54.50
C PRO A 420 -72.65 -3.30 -54.61
N ASP A 421 -72.38 -2.75 -55.78
CA ASP A 421 -71.11 -2.12 -56.14
C ASP A 421 -71.22 -0.59 -56.24
N LEU A 422 -70.08 0.10 -56.11
CA LEU A 422 -69.98 1.51 -56.44
C LEU A 422 -69.98 1.68 -57.96
N GLN A 423 -70.61 2.76 -58.42
CA GLN A 423 -70.79 3.04 -59.85
C GLN A 423 -69.46 3.22 -60.61
N GLU A 424 -68.38 3.54 -59.89
CA GLU A 424 -67.01 3.72 -60.41
C GLU A 424 -66.27 2.38 -60.62
N ASP A 425 -66.64 1.32 -59.90
CA ASP A 425 -65.97 0.02 -59.93
C ASP A 425 -66.73 -1.02 -60.77
N ARG A 426 -67.80 -0.62 -61.46
CA ARG A 426 -68.77 -1.54 -62.11
C ARG A 426 -68.15 -2.51 -63.10
N ASP A 427 -67.09 -2.08 -63.79
CA ASP A 427 -66.43 -2.85 -64.86
C ASP A 427 -65.14 -3.56 -64.40
N LEU A 428 -64.81 -3.49 -63.10
CA LEU A 428 -63.63 -4.14 -62.52
C LEU A 428 -63.99 -5.46 -61.84
N GLU A 429 -63.05 -6.41 -61.85
CA GLU A 429 -63.17 -7.64 -61.06
C GLU A 429 -63.05 -7.31 -59.57
N LYS A 430 -64.03 -7.77 -58.79
CA LYS A 430 -64.17 -7.46 -57.36
C LYS A 430 -64.00 -8.74 -56.56
N TYR A 431 -63.25 -8.64 -55.46
CA TYR A 431 -62.91 -9.77 -54.61
C TYR A 431 -63.46 -9.55 -53.20
N ASP A 432 -64.13 -10.57 -52.68
CA ASP A 432 -64.83 -10.56 -51.39
C ASP A 432 -63.86 -10.99 -50.27
N TYR A 433 -63.11 -10.02 -49.75
CA TYR A 433 -62.18 -10.26 -48.64
C TYR A 433 -62.92 -10.67 -47.36
N ILE A 434 -64.20 -10.30 -47.20
CA ILE A 434 -64.98 -10.60 -46.00
C ILE A 434 -65.24 -12.10 -45.91
N THR A 435 -65.77 -12.69 -46.99
CA THR A 435 -66.03 -14.12 -47.08
C THR A 435 -64.73 -14.92 -47.06
N PHE A 436 -63.67 -14.38 -47.69
CA PHE A 436 -62.34 -14.97 -47.66
C PHE A 436 -61.79 -15.07 -46.23
N MET A 437 -61.86 -13.99 -45.45
CA MET A 437 -61.37 -13.95 -44.07
C MET A 437 -62.26 -14.71 -43.09
N GLN A 438 -63.58 -14.75 -43.28
CA GLN A 438 -64.51 -15.55 -42.47
C GLN A 438 -64.15 -17.04 -42.45
N LYS A 439 -63.57 -17.57 -43.54
CA LYS A 439 -63.08 -18.95 -43.60
C LYS A 439 -61.96 -19.23 -42.58
N TYR A 440 -61.20 -18.19 -42.23
CA TYR A 440 -60.06 -18.28 -41.31
C TYR A 440 -60.39 -17.74 -39.91
N MET A 441 -61.42 -16.89 -39.76
CA MET A 441 -61.82 -16.27 -38.48
C MET A 441 -62.70 -17.16 -37.58
N GLY A 442 -63.19 -18.32 -38.05
CA GLY A 442 -64.02 -19.22 -37.24
C GLY A 442 -65.47 -18.71 -37.05
N ALA A 443 -66.45 -19.56 -37.36
CA ALA A 443 -67.86 -19.17 -37.37
C ALA A 443 -68.41 -18.83 -35.97
N ALA A 444 -68.90 -17.61 -35.78
CA ALA A 444 -69.91 -17.35 -34.76
C ALA A 444 -71.24 -18.02 -35.18
N PRO A 445 -71.93 -18.78 -34.30
CA PRO A 445 -73.16 -19.47 -34.67
C PRO A 445 -74.28 -18.47 -34.96
N ASN A 446 -74.86 -18.61 -36.15
CA ASN A 446 -76.08 -17.93 -36.61
C ASN A 446 -77.19 -17.97 -35.54
N ALA A 447 -77.48 -16.83 -34.92
CA ALA A 447 -78.79 -16.56 -34.33
C ALA A 447 -79.65 -15.90 -35.40
N ASN A 448 -80.38 -16.71 -36.16
CA ASN A 448 -81.65 -16.35 -36.83
C ASN A 448 -82.26 -17.63 -37.41
N GLY A 449 -83.03 -18.32 -36.57
CA GLY A 449 -84.01 -19.31 -36.99
C GLY A 449 -85.41 -18.74 -36.73
N GLU A 450 -86.16 -18.60 -37.83
CA GLU A 450 -87.63 -18.45 -37.98
C GLU A 450 -88.40 -17.40 -37.17
#